data_AF-A0A444X415-F1
#
_entry.id   AF-A0A444X415-F1
#
_cell.length_a   1.000
_cell.length_b   1.000
_cell.length_c   1.000
_cell.angle_alpha   90.00
_cell.angle_beta   90.00
_cell.angle_gamma   90.00
#
_symmetry.space_group_name_H-M   'P 1'
#
loop_
_entity.id
_entity.type
_entity.pdbx_description
1 polymer ?
#
loop_
_entity_poly.entity_id
_entity_poly.type
_entity_poly.pdbx_seq_one_letter_code
_entity_poly.pdbx_strand_id
1 'polypeptide(L)'
;MEEDELHIEEEPQEEEEQPHFFPHGNMDMTQMQEAIGRLSQQYTRIQERQEEYHSLYMQNQQAQEERELRIINKQNEFESRFVAMQEEHAFQSHESFGKLEQMQAESLKAFKEFTTLQEARYEVQADYNVNSQIKLNYIGEHMHNMDPAFPTFDEFFKMRSEVEVNRAMRLEDRVEEAMNKAGFWQDQQPPNKDGGNTSSQVYERRKKRHDK
;
A
#
# COMPACT_ATOMS: atom_id res chain seq x y z
N MET A 1 -25.62 22.11 32.98
CA MET A 1 -26.62 22.96 33.65
C MET A 1 -27.97 22.46 33.21
N GLU A 2 -28.47 21.45 33.91
CA GLU A 2 -29.90 21.18 34.02
C GLU A 2 -30.10 21.08 35.52
N GLU A 3 -30.68 22.13 36.07
CA GLU A 3 -30.99 22.28 37.49
C GLU A 3 -32.24 21.44 37.73
N ASP A 4 -32.07 20.22 38.27
CA ASP A 4 -33.18 19.46 38.82
C ASP A 4 -33.57 20.14 40.15
N GLU A 5 -34.67 20.89 40.09
CA GLU A 5 -35.31 21.52 41.23
C GLU A 5 -35.59 20.47 42.31
N LEU A 6 -34.95 20.65 43.47
CA LEU A 6 -35.26 19.95 44.70
C LEU A 6 -36.74 20.17 45.02
N HIS A 7 -37.57 19.15 44.76
CA HIS A 7 -38.90 19.05 45.34
C HIS A 7 -38.73 19.03 46.86
N ILE A 8 -38.99 20.17 47.48
CA ILE A 8 -39.22 20.28 48.92
C ILE A 8 -40.54 19.57 49.15
N GLU A 9 -40.46 18.31 49.56
CA GLU A 9 -41.60 17.57 50.06
C GLU A 9 -42.05 18.28 51.35
N GLU A 10 -43.16 19.00 51.25
CA GLU A 10 -43.83 19.64 52.38
C GLU A 10 -44.00 18.61 53.49
N GLU A 11 -43.48 18.93 54.69
CA GLU A 11 -43.86 18.23 55.91
C GLU A 11 -45.38 18.14 55.97
N PRO A 12 -45.97 16.96 56.22
CA PRO A 12 -47.35 16.92 56.63
C PRO A 12 -47.43 17.61 58.00
N GLN A 13 -47.89 18.87 57.99
CA GLN A 13 -48.51 19.49 59.15
C GLN A 13 -49.77 18.70 59.48
N GLU A 14 -49.62 17.60 60.22
CA GLU A 14 -50.73 17.01 60.96
C GLU A 14 -50.87 17.76 62.28
N GLU A 15 -51.93 18.56 62.29
CA GLU A 15 -52.59 19.26 63.38
C GLU A 15 -52.21 18.77 64.78
N GLU A 16 -51.78 19.70 65.64
CA GLU A 16 -51.91 19.55 67.08
C GLU A 16 -53.38 19.22 67.38
N GLU A 17 -53.70 17.93 67.53
CA GLU A 17 -54.93 17.51 68.18
C GLU A 17 -54.92 18.12 69.59
N GLN A 18 -55.70 19.19 69.74
CA GLN A 18 -56.06 19.72 71.05
C GLN A 18 -56.50 18.54 71.92
N PRO A 19 -56.04 18.44 73.18
CA PRO A 19 -56.59 17.47 74.09
C PRO A 19 -58.08 17.79 74.25
N HIS A 20 -58.92 16.98 73.60
CA HIS A 20 -60.36 17.04 73.77
C HIS A 20 -60.61 16.64 75.24
N PHE A 21 -60.79 17.65 76.09
CA PHE A 21 -61.22 17.47 77.46
C PHE A 21 -62.58 16.78 77.43
N PHE A 22 -62.57 15.45 77.61
CA PHE A 22 -63.78 14.67 77.76
C PHE A 22 -64.57 15.22 78.97
N PRO A 23 -65.86 15.56 78.80
CA PRO A 23 -66.66 16.02 79.92
C PRO A 23 -66.73 14.89 80.94
N HIS A 24 -66.36 15.19 82.19
CA HIS A 24 -66.39 14.26 83.32
C HIS A 24 -67.83 13.75 83.57
N GLY A 25 -68.19 12.68 82.87
CA GLY A 25 -69.28 11.78 83.19
C GLY A 25 -68.68 10.38 83.35
N ASN A 26 -68.89 9.77 84.52
CA ASN A 26 -68.37 8.47 84.97
C ASN A 26 -67.98 7.51 83.83
N MET A 27 -66.69 7.47 83.46
CA MET A 27 -66.15 6.45 82.56
C MET A 27 -66.18 5.08 83.24
N ASP A 28 -66.79 4.11 82.56
CA ASP A 28 -66.88 2.72 82.99
C ASP A 28 -65.47 2.08 82.96
N MET A 29 -65.06 1.37 84.02
CA MET A 29 -63.72 0.77 84.15
C MET A 29 -63.36 -0.15 82.97
N THR A 30 -64.36 -0.80 82.38
CA THR A 30 -64.21 -1.67 81.22
C THR A 30 -63.80 -0.89 79.96
N GLN A 31 -64.32 0.33 79.76
CA GLN A 31 -63.95 1.18 78.62
C GLN A 31 -62.51 1.69 78.74
N MET A 32 -62.04 1.98 79.95
CA MET A 32 -60.66 2.39 80.19
C MET A 32 -59.67 1.25 79.89
N GLN A 33 -59.98 0.02 80.32
CA GLN A 33 -59.16 -1.15 79.99
C GLN A 33 -59.12 -1.43 78.49
N GLU A 34 -60.26 -1.28 77.80
CA GLU A 34 -60.31 -1.44 76.36
C GLU A 34 -59.51 -0.36 75.63
N ALA A 35 -59.56 0.90 76.08
CA ALA A 35 -58.76 2.00 75.54
C ALA A 35 -57.25 1.75 75.72
N ILE A 36 -56.82 1.26 76.89
CA ILE A 36 -55.42 0.88 77.15
C ILE A 36 -54.98 -0.27 76.23
N GLY A 37 -55.84 -1.27 76.04
CA GLY A 37 -55.55 -2.39 75.12
C GLY A 37 -55.39 -1.92 73.66
N ARG A 38 -56.25 -1.01 73.20
CA ARG A 38 -56.17 -0.41 71.85
C ARG A 38 -54.91 0.44 71.68
N LEU A 39 -54.58 1.28 72.67
CA LEU A 39 -53.36 2.08 72.66
C LEU A 39 -52.08 1.23 72.67
N SER A 40 -52.05 0.15 73.45
CA SER A 40 -50.91 -0.79 73.45
C SER A 40 -50.73 -1.45 72.08
N GLN A 41 -51.83 -1.90 71.45
CA GLN A 41 -51.75 -2.46 70.10
C GLN A 41 -51.31 -1.43 69.06
N GLN A 42 -51.77 -0.19 69.19
CA GLN A 42 -51.37 0.90 68.31
C GLN A 42 -49.87 1.22 68.46
N TYR A 43 -49.37 1.26 69.69
CA TYR A 43 -47.95 1.45 69.97
C TYR A 43 -47.10 0.32 69.37
N THR A 44 -47.50 -0.94 69.54
CA THR A 44 -46.80 -2.09 68.93
C THR A 44 -46.75 -1.97 67.41
N ARG A 45 -47.87 -1.64 66.75
CA ARG A 45 -47.90 -1.46 65.28
C ARG A 45 -47.03 -0.30 64.80
N ILE A 46 -46.96 0.79 65.58
CA ILE A 46 -46.08 1.93 65.25
C ILE A 46 -44.61 1.50 65.36
N GLN A 47 -44.27 0.77 66.41
CA GLN A 47 -42.91 0.26 66.60
C GLN A 47 -42.50 -0.72 65.48
N GLU A 48 -43.36 -1.69 65.16
CA GLU A 48 -43.12 -2.65 64.07
C GLU A 48 -42.92 -1.93 62.73
N ARG A 49 -43.75 -0.93 62.42
CA ARG A 49 -43.60 -0.10 61.21
C ARG A 49 -42.26 0.64 61.19
N GLN A 50 -41.80 1.15 62.33
CA GLN A 50 -40.54 1.86 62.43
C GLN A 50 -39.34 0.92 62.17
N GLU A 51 -39.39 -0.29 62.72
CA GLU A 51 -38.39 -1.33 62.50
C GLU A 51 -38.38 -1.79 61.03
N GLU A 52 -39.54 -1.98 60.42
CA GLU A 52 -39.68 -2.31 59.00
C GLU A 52 -39.10 -1.21 58.10
N TYR A 53 -39.42 0.05 58.38
CA TYR A 53 -38.89 1.20 57.64
C TYR A 53 -37.36 1.27 57.73
N HIS A 54 -36.81 1.09 58.94
CA HIS A 54 -35.37 1.07 59.15
C HIS A 54 -34.68 -0.09 58.43
N SER A 55 -35.28 -1.29 58.49
CA SER A 55 -34.79 -2.47 57.79
C SER A 55 -34.78 -2.28 56.27
N LEU A 56 -35.86 -1.74 55.72
CA LEU A 56 -35.98 -1.45 54.29
C LEU A 56 -34.96 -0.40 53.84
N TYR A 57 -34.75 0.65 54.65
CA TYR A 57 -33.73 1.66 54.40
C TYR A 57 -32.33 1.05 54.32
N MET A 58 -31.95 0.23 55.32
CA MET A 58 -30.65 -0.43 55.35
C MET A 58 -30.45 -1.39 54.17
N GLN A 59 -31.48 -2.15 53.81
CA GLN A 59 -31.44 -3.04 52.65
C GLN A 59 -31.27 -2.25 51.35
N ASN A 60 -31.98 -1.13 51.19
CA ASN A 60 -31.87 -0.29 50.00
C ASN A 60 -30.45 0.29 49.87
N GLN A 61 -29.89 0.79 50.97
CA GLN A 61 -28.51 1.29 51.01
C GLN A 61 -27.50 0.22 50.59
N GLN A 62 -27.58 -0.99 51.15
CA GLN A 62 -26.71 -2.10 50.76
C GLN A 62 -26.87 -2.47 49.28
N ALA A 63 -28.10 -2.56 48.78
CA ALA A 63 -28.37 -2.86 47.38
C ALA A 63 -27.83 -1.78 46.43
N GLN A 64 -27.82 -0.51 46.87
CA GLN A 64 -27.23 0.60 46.14
C GLN A 64 -25.71 0.47 46.08
N GLU A 65 -25.04 0.24 47.20
CA GLU A 65 -23.58 0.03 47.26
C GLU A 65 -23.16 -1.18 46.41
N GLU A 66 -23.88 -2.30 46.48
CA GLU A 66 -23.62 -3.47 45.64
C GLU A 66 -23.82 -3.19 44.15
N ARG A 67 -24.78 -2.34 43.79
CA ARG A 67 -24.99 -1.94 42.40
C ARG A 67 -23.82 -1.10 41.91
N GLU A 68 -23.37 -0.14 42.72
CA GLU A 68 -22.23 0.72 42.40
C GLU A 68 -20.95 -0.10 42.24
N LEU A 69 -20.66 -1.01 43.17
CA LEU A 69 -19.51 -1.92 43.07
C LEU A 69 -19.58 -2.80 41.82
N ARG A 70 -20.77 -3.29 41.45
CA ARG A 70 -20.96 -4.06 40.21
C ARG A 70 -20.67 -3.21 38.96
N ILE A 71 -21.06 -1.94 38.96
CA ILE A 71 -20.78 -1.02 37.85
C ILE A 71 -19.28 -0.77 37.76
N ILE A 72 -18.63 -0.42 38.87
CA ILE A 72 -17.18 -0.18 38.94
C ILE A 72 -16.40 -1.40 38.50
N ASN A 73 -16.77 -2.60 38.97
CA ASN A 73 -16.08 -3.82 38.60
C ASN A 73 -16.20 -4.10 37.09
N LYS A 74 -17.40 -3.97 36.52
CA LYS A 74 -17.59 -4.12 35.07
C LYS A 74 -16.79 -3.11 34.26
N GLN A 75 -16.71 -1.86 34.73
CA GLN A 75 -15.91 -0.83 34.08
C GLN A 75 -14.41 -1.20 34.12
N ASN A 76 -13.90 -1.58 35.29
CA ASN A 76 -12.51 -2.00 35.45
C ASN A 76 -12.16 -3.23 34.60
N GLU A 77 -13.06 -4.22 34.53
CA GLU A 77 -12.89 -5.39 33.67
C GLU A 77 -12.83 -5.00 32.19
N PHE A 78 -13.70 -4.08 31.75
CA PHE A 78 -13.69 -3.58 30.38
C PHE A 78 -12.40 -2.83 30.08
N GLU A 79 -12.00 -1.90 30.94
CA GLU A 79 -10.76 -1.12 30.78
C GLU A 79 -9.53 -2.03 30.75
N SER A 80 -9.45 -3.01 31.64
CA SER A 80 -8.36 -3.99 31.67
C SER A 80 -8.28 -4.81 30.38
N ARG A 81 -9.41 -5.31 29.86
CA ARG A 81 -9.45 -6.04 28.59
C ARG A 81 -9.09 -5.17 27.40
N PHE A 82 -9.54 -3.92 27.40
CA PHE A 82 -9.25 -2.97 26.35
C PHE A 82 -7.75 -2.67 26.26
N VAL A 83 -7.10 -2.41 27.39
CA VAL A 83 -5.64 -2.19 27.45
C VAL A 83 -4.88 -3.43 26.99
N ALA A 84 -5.25 -4.62 27.49
CA ALA A 84 -4.59 -5.87 27.10
C ALA A 84 -4.70 -6.14 25.58
N MET A 85 -5.88 -5.89 25.00
CA MET A 85 -6.10 -6.03 23.56
C MET A 85 -5.26 -5.03 22.75
N GLN A 86 -5.16 -3.79 23.22
CA GLN A 86 -4.35 -2.76 22.56
C GLN A 86 -2.86 -3.11 22.60
N GLU A 87 -2.37 -3.60 23.74
CA GLU A 87 -0.98 -4.02 23.91
C GLU A 87 -0.66 -5.23 23.01
N GLU A 88 -1.54 -6.23 22.96
CA GLU A 88 -1.37 -7.38 22.09
C GLU A 88 -1.34 -6.97 20.61
N HIS A 89 -2.24 -6.09 20.17
CA HIS A 89 -2.24 -5.57 18.81
C HIS A 89 -0.95 -4.80 18.49
N ALA A 90 -0.48 -3.97 19.41
CA ALA A 90 0.77 -3.23 19.24
C ALA A 90 1.97 -4.18 19.13
N PHE A 91 2.02 -5.21 19.98
CA PHE A 91 3.07 -6.21 19.97
C PHE A 91 3.08 -7.02 18.67
N GLN A 92 1.93 -7.55 18.24
CA GLN A 92 1.82 -8.28 16.98
C GLN A 92 2.20 -7.42 15.77
N SER A 93 1.76 -6.16 15.76
CA SER A 93 2.13 -5.21 14.72
C SER A 93 3.63 -4.98 14.68
N HIS A 94 4.26 -4.68 15.82
CA HIS A 94 5.70 -4.49 15.91
C HIS A 94 6.48 -5.74 15.49
N GLU A 95 6.05 -6.94 15.89
CA GLU A 95 6.66 -8.20 15.47
C GLU A 95 6.58 -8.39 13.95
N SER A 96 5.41 -8.10 13.36
CA SER A 96 5.20 -8.20 11.92
C SER A 96 6.09 -7.23 11.12
N PHE A 97 6.24 -6.00 11.62
CA PHE A 97 7.14 -5.01 11.01
C PHE A 97 8.61 -5.44 11.13
N GLY A 98 9.02 -5.98 12.29
CA GLY A 98 10.38 -6.52 12.45
C GLY A 98 10.68 -7.67 11.49
N LYS A 99 9.72 -8.60 11.28
CA LYS A 99 9.86 -9.67 10.29
C LYS A 99 9.94 -9.13 8.86
N LEU A 100 9.15 -8.11 8.53
CA LEU A 100 9.19 -7.48 7.21
C LEU A 100 10.53 -6.79 6.95
N GLU A 101 11.07 -6.08 7.94
CA GLU A 101 12.37 -5.42 7.87
C GLU A 101 13.50 -6.45 7.66
N GLN A 102 13.48 -7.56 8.41
CA GLN A 102 14.43 -8.65 8.24
C GLN A 102 14.37 -9.22 6.81
N MET A 103 13.17 -9.52 6.33
CA MET A 103 12.97 -10.05 4.97
C MET A 103 13.48 -9.07 3.90
N GLN A 104 13.25 -7.77 4.08
CA GLN A 104 13.76 -6.74 3.18
C GLN A 104 15.29 -6.70 3.17
N ALA A 105 15.92 -6.78 4.34
CA ALA A 105 17.38 -6.79 4.46
C ALA A 105 18.01 -8.04 3.80
N GLU A 106 17.42 -9.21 4.02
CA GLU A 106 17.84 -10.46 3.39
C GLU A 106 17.67 -10.44 1.87
N SER A 107 16.54 -9.92 1.38
CA SER A 107 16.28 -9.77 -0.05
C SER A 107 17.30 -8.83 -0.71
N LEU A 108 17.59 -7.69 -0.09
CA LEU A 108 18.58 -6.74 -0.61
C LEU A 108 19.99 -7.35 -0.62
N LYS A 109 20.33 -8.13 0.42
CA LYS A 109 21.62 -8.85 0.49
C LYS A 109 21.74 -9.85 -0.65
N ALA A 110 20.73 -10.70 -0.85
CA ALA A 110 20.71 -11.69 -1.94
C ALA A 110 20.77 -11.03 -3.33
N PHE A 111 20.07 -9.90 -3.51
CA PHE A 111 20.14 -9.14 -4.76
C PHE A 111 21.55 -8.60 -5.04
N LYS A 112 22.22 -8.05 -4.02
CA LYS A 112 23.61 -7.60 -4.15
C LYS A 112 24.54 -8.75 -4.53
N GLU A 113 24.44 -9.89 -3.83
CA GLU A 113 25.22 -11.09 -4.14
C GLU A 113 24.99 -11.58 -5.58
N PHE A 114 23.73 -11.62 -6.04
CA PHE A 114 23.40 -11.97 -7.42
C PHE A 114 24.05 -11.02 -8.42
N THR A 115 23.97 -9.71 -8.18
CA THR A 115 24.52 -8.68 -9.07
C THR A 115 26.04 -8.81 -9.15
N THR A 116 26.73 -8.96 -8.02
CA THR A 116 28.18 -9.15 -7.99
C THR A 116 28.59 -10.42 -8.75
N LEU A 117 27.87 -11.53 -8.58
CA LEU A 117 28.15 -12.77 -9.31
C LEU A 117 27.91 -12.61 -10.82
N GLN A 118 26.87 -11.87 -11.20
CA GLN A 118 26.58 -11.60 -12.60
C GLN A 118 27.68 -10.75 -13.24
N GLU A 119 28.12 -9.70 -12.58
CA GLU A 119 29.25 -8.84 -13.02
C GLU A 119 30.52 -9.67 -13.20
N ALA A 120 30.92 -10.45 -12.19
CA ALA A 120 32.10 -11.30 -12.27
C ALA A 120 32.01 -12.32 -13.43
N ARG A 121 30.83 -12.91 -13.67
CA ARG A 121 30.63 -13.83 -14.80
C ARG A 121 30.78 -13.11 -16.14
N TYR A 122 30.26 -11.90 -16.26
CA TYR A 122 30.38 -11.11 -17.48
C TYR A 122 31.83 -10.73 -17.76
N GLU A 123 32.61 -10.32 -16.76
CA GLU A 123 34.02 -9.99 -16.94
C GLU A 123 34.82 -11.20 -17.47
N VAL A 124 34.69 -12.36 -16.83
CA VAL A 124 35.38 -13.59 -17.27
C VAL A 124 34.96 -13.99 -18.69
N GLN A 125 33.67 -13.89 -19.01
CA GLN A 125 33.17 -14.21 -20.34
C GLN A 125 33.66 -13.20 -21.39
N ALA A 126 33.68 -11.91 -21.07
CA ALA A 126 34.19 -10.87 -21.95
C ALA A 126 35.67 -11.11 -22.25
N ASP A 127 36.49 -11.37 -21.23
CA ASP A 127 37.91 -11.67 -21.38
C ASP A 127 38.16 -12.92 -22.23
N TYR A 128 37.39 -13.98 -21.98
CA TYR A 128 37.47 -15.20 -22.79
C TYR A 128 37.12 -14.93 -24.25
N ASN A 129 36.04 -14.19 -24.51
CA ASN A 129 35.59 -13.87 -25.86
C ASN A 129 36.59 -12.98 -26.59
N VAL A 130 37.09 -11.92 -25.93
CA VAL A 130 38.08 -11.01 -26.50
C VAL A 130 39.37 -11.77 -26.81
N ASN A 131 39.90 -12.56 -25.88
CA ASN A 131 41.11 -13.35 -26.10
C ASN A 131 40.93 -14.39 -27.21
N SER A 132 39.78 -15.06 -27.26
CA SER A 132 39.47 -16.02 -28.33
C SER A 132 39.41 -15.33 -29.68
N GLN A 133 38.78 -14.16 -29.77
CA GLN A 133 38.70 -13.39 -31.01
C GLN A 133 40.08 -12.91 -31.47
N ILE A 134 40.94 -12.42 -30.54
CA ILE A 134 42.31 -12.03 -30.86
C ILE A 134 43.10 -13.21 -31.44
N LYS A 135 43.00 -14.40 -30.82
CA LYS A 135 43.68 -15.61 -31.32
C LYS A 135 43.18 -16.03 -32.70
N LEU A 136 41.86 -16.01 -32.91
CA LEU A 136 41.27 -16.33 -34.22
C LEU A 136 41.68 -15.33 -35.30
N ASN A 137 41.68 -14.03 -34.98
CA ASN A 137 42.15 -12.99 -35.90
C ASN A 137 43.62 -13.19 -36.26
N TYR A 138 44.48 -13.46 -35.26
CA TYR A 138 45.89 -13.74 -35.51
C TYR A 138 46.08 -14.93 -36.46
N ILE A 139 45.38 -16.04 -36.22
CA ILE A 139 45.46 -17.21 -37.11
C ILE A 139 44.98 -16.82 -38.51
N GLY A 140 43.83 -16.15 -38.63
CA GLY A 140 43.24 -15.73 -39.89
C GLY A 140 44.18 -14.85 -40.73
N GLU A 141 44.80 -13.85 -40.10
CA GLU A 141 45.77 -12.95 -40.74
C GLU A 141 47.03 -13.68 -41.22
N HIS A 142 47.43 -14.77 -40.55
CA HIS A 142 48.66 -15.50 -40.84
C HIS A 142 48.42 -16.82 -41.59
N MET A 143 47.19 -17.15 -41.99
CA MET A 143 46.92 -18.39 -42.73
C MET A 143 47.68 -18.46 -44.06
N HIS A 144 47.83 -17.33 -44.77
CA HIS A 144 48.61 -17.25 -46.01
C HIS A 144 50.07 -17.68 -45.82
N ASN A 145 50.64 -17.46 -44.61
CA ASN A 145 52.00 -17.87 -44.30
C ASN A 145 52.14 -19.39 -44.09
N MET A 146 51.04 -20.09 -43.75
CA MET A 146 51.02 -21.54 -43.58
C MET A 146 50.69 -22.26 -44.90
N ASP A 147 49.75 -21.70 -45.66
CA ASP A 147 49.39 -22.18 -47.00
C ASP A 147 49.14 -20.97 -47.92
N PRO A 148 50.03 -20.72 -48.89
CA PRO A 148 49.92 -19.59 -49.83
C PRO A 148 48.63 -19.59 -50.66
N ALA A 149 47.88 -20.70 -50.73
CA ALA A 149 46.59 -20.76 -51.41
C ALA A 149 45.52 -19.90 -50.72
N PHE A 150 45.66 -19.61 -49.42
CA PHE A 150 44.77 -18.69 -48.72
C PHE A 150 45.16 -17.25 -49.02
N PRO A 151 44.24 -16.37 -49.45
CA PRO A 151 44.57 -14.97 -49.72
C PRO A 151 44.99 -14.23 -48.44
N THR A 152 45.84 -13.21 -48.58
CA THR A 152 46.14 -12.31 -47.45
C THR A 152 44.89 -11.50 -47.05
N PHE A 153 44.89 -10.97 -45.83
CA PHE A 153 43.78 -10.18 -45.31
C PHE A 153 43.41 -9.02 -46.25
N ASP A 154 44.41 -8.26 -46.72
CA ASP A 154 44.20 -7.13 -47.62
C ASP A 154 43.65 -7.57 -48.98
N GLU A 155 44.15 -8.67 -49.54
CA GLU A 155 43.66 -9.20 -50.82
C GLU A 155 42.21 -9.68 -50.73
N PHE A 156 41.85 -10.39 -49.65
CA PHE A 156 40.49 -10.89 -49.45
C PHE A 156 39.49 -9.73 -49.34
N PHE A 157 39.79 -8.71 -48.54
CA PHE A 157 38.90 -7.56 -48.36
C PHE A 157 38.87 -6.64 -49.59
N LYS A 158 39.98 -6.50 -50.31
CA LYS A 158 40.01 -5.79 -51.58
C LYS A 158 39.16 -6.49 -52.65
N MET A 159 39.26 -7.81 -52.75
CA MET A 159 38.43 -8.58 -53.68
C MET A 159 36.94 -8.48 -53.31
N ARG A 160 36.61 -8.51 -52.01
CA ARG A 160 35.23 -8.37 -51.54
C ARG A 160 34.66 -6.97 -51.78
N SER A 161 35.44 -5.92 -51.51
CA SER A 161 35.03 -4.54 -51.75
C SER A 161 34.86 -4.26 -53.24
N GLU A 162 35.74 -4.77 -54.09
CA GLU A 162 35.60 -4.71 -55.55
C GLU A 162 34.32 -5.41 -56.03
N VAL A 163 33.97 -6.57 -55.46
CA VAL A 163 32.71 -7.27 -55.79
C VAL A 163 31.48 -6.47 -55.34
N GLU A 164 31.50 -5.87 -54.14
CA GLU A 164 30.41 -5.04 -53.65
C GLU A 164 30.23 -3.75 -54.48
N VAL A 165 31.34 -3.08 -54.82
CA VAL A 165 31.35 -1.91 -55.71
C VAL A 165 30.81 -2.29 -57.10
N ASN A 166 31.26 -3.40 -57.68
CA ASN A 166 30.75 -3.89 -58.96
C ASN A 166 29.25 -4.23 -58.91
N ARG A 167 28.76 -4.75 -57.78
CA ARG A 167 27.34 -5.04 -57.57
C ARG A 167 26.53 -3.74 -57.47
N ALA A 168 27.05 -2.72 -56.79
CA ALA A 168 26.42 -1.41 -56.70
C ALA A 168 26.32 -0.75 -58.08
N MET A 169 27.41 -0.76 -58.87
CA MET A 169 27.38 -0.21 -60.25
C MET A 169 26.34 -0.92 -61.13
N ARG A 170 26.26 -2.25 -61.09
CA ARG A 170 25.24 -2.99 -61.86
C ARG A 170 23.81 -2.69 -61.41
N LEU A 171 23.61 -2.39 -60.14
CA LEU A 171 22.30 -1.96 -59.63
C LEU A 171 21.96 -0.56 -60.13
N GLU A 172 22.92 0.35 -60.13
CA GLU A 172 22.77 1.70 -60.68
C GLU A 172 22.43 1.65 -62.18
N ASP A 173 23.17 0.88 -62.98
CA ASP A 173 22.91 0.68 -64.41
C ASP A 173 21.47 0.16 -64.66
N ARG A 174 21.04 -0.83 -63.86
CA ARG A 174 19.69 -1.40 -63.97
C ARG A 174 18.61 -0.41 -63.58
N VAL A 175 18.86 0.42 -62.57
CA VAL A 175 17.94 1.49 -62.16
C VAL A 175 17.85 2.54 -63.27
N GLU A 176 18.97 2.96 -63.85
CA GLU A 176 18.99 3.91 -64.95
C GLU A 176 18.25 3.35 -66.19
N GLU A 177 18.45 2.09 -66.55
CA GLU A 177 17.72 1.44 -67.65
C GLU A 177 16.22 1.38 -67.37
N ALA A 178 15.82 1.03 -66.15
CA ALA A 178 14.41 0.99 -65.75
C ALA A 178 13.78 2.39 -65.77
N MET A 179 14.48 3.41 -65.29
CA MET A 179 14.03 4.81 -65.32
C MET A 179 13.89 5.32 -66.76
N ASN A 180 14.82 4.98 -67.65
CA ASN A 180 14.74 5.30 -69.08
C ASN A 180 13.54 4.61 -69.76
N LYS A 181 13.31 3.32 -69.50
CA LYS A 181 12.15 2.58 -70.02
C LYS A 181 10.82 3.13 -69.52
N ALA A 182 10.79 3.59 -68.27
CA ALA A 182 9.61 4.19 -67.65
C ALA A 182 9.34 5.63 -68.14
N GLY A 183 10.18 6.19 -69.04
CA GLY A 183 10.03 7.55 -69.53
C GLY A 183 10.37 8.63 -68.50
N PHE A 184 10.94 8.27 -67.35
CA PHE A 184 11.20 9.19 -66.24
C PHE A 184 12.05 10.41 -66.64
N TRP A 185 12.92 10.24 -67.63
CA TRP A 185 13.81 11.28 -68.15
C TRP A 185 13.27 12.00 -69.40
N GLN A 186 12.15 11.58 -69.98
CA GLN A 186 11.52 12.26 -71.12
C GLN A 186 10.90 13.60 -70.72
N ASP A 187 10.37 13.72 -69.50
CA ASP A 187 9.78 14.96 -68.97
C ASP A 187 10.82 15.98 -68.47
N GLN A 188 12.10 15.61 -68.43
CA GLN A 188 13.20 16.50 -68.02
C GLN A 188 13.98 17.10 -69.21
N GLN A 189 13.63 16.76 -70.46
CA GLN A 189 14.20 17.46 -71.62
C GLN A 189 13.49 18.81 -71.83
N PRO A 190 14.20 19.96 -71.82
CA PRO A 190 13.59 21.22 -72.19
C PRO A 190 13.10 21.14 -73.66
N PRO A 191 11.97 21.77 -74.00
CA PRO A 191 11.40 21.66 -75.33
C PRO A 191 12.41 22.17 -76.38
N ASN A 192 12.69 21.30 -77.35
CA ASN A 192 13.60 21.53 -78.47
C ASN A 192 13.52 22.96 -79.02
N LYS A 193 14.64 23.68 -78.92
CA LYS A 193 15.04 24.66 -79.94
C LYS A 193 16.30 24.13 -80.61
N ASP A 194 16.07 23.62 -81.82
CA ASP A 194 16.99 23.45 -82.94
C ASP A 194 18.38 22.84 -82.72
N GLY A 195 18.58 21.67 -83.35
CA GLY A 195 19.78 21.41 -84.15
C GLY A 195 20.98 20.77 -83.44
N GLY A 196 21.15 19.47 -83.66
CA GLY A 196 22.48 18.85 -83.74
C GLY A 196 22.94 18.03 -82.52
N ASN A 197 22.79 16.70 -82.64
CA ASN A 197 23.74 15.65 -82.22
C ASN A 197 24.51 15.85 -80.87
N THR A 198 23.96 15.40 -79.73
CA THR A 198 24.66 15.50 -78.41
C THR A 198 24.61 14.27 -77.50
N SER A 199 24.03 13.13 -77.92
CA SER A 199 24.00 11.92 -77.05
C SER A 199 25.42 11.44 -76.69
N SER A 200 26.37 11.45 -77.63
CA SER A 200 27.75 11.02 -77.37
C SER A 200 28.57 11.97 -76.49
N GLN A 201 28.26 13.28 -76.49
CA GLN A 201 29.03 14.27 -75.72
C GLN A 201 28.68 14.31 -74.23
N VAL A 202 27.46 13.93 -73.85
CA VAL A 202 27.03 13.86 -72.44
C VAL A 202 27.66 12.66 -71.75
N TYR A 203 27.78 11.52 -72.44
CA TYR A 203 28.47 10.32 -71.93
C TYR A 203 29.97 10.58 -71.66
N GLU A 204 30.67 11.27 -72.58
CA GLU A 204 32.10 11.61 -72.40
C GLU A 204 32.36 12.60 -71.24
N ARG A 205 31.43 13.54 -70.98
CA ARG A 205 31.56 14.47 -69.84
C ARG A 205 31.30 13.83 -68.48
N ARG A 206 30.45 12.79 -68.40
CA ARG A 206 30.16 12.08 -67.14
C ARG A 206 31.27 11.10 -66.78
N LYS A 207 31.85 10.39 -67.76
CA LYS A 207 32.99 9.48 -67.54
C LYS A 207 34.20 10.20 -66.93
N LYS A 208 34.53 11.41 -67.43
CA LYS A 208 35.62 12.25 -66.89
C LYS A 208 35.43 12.76 -65.46
N ARG A 209 34.22 12.71 -64.89
CA ARG A 209 33.98 13.09 -63.49
C ARG A 209 34.17 11.92 -62.52
N HIS A 210 34.18 10.69 -63.03
CA HIS A 210 34.28 9.49 -62.19
C HIS A 210 35.70 8.92 -62.12
N ASP A 211 36.58 9.30 -63.05
CA ASP A 211 38.01 8.94 -63.07
C ASP A 211 38.91 9.91 -62.25
N LYS A 212 38.35 10.65 -61.29
CA LYS A 212 39.10 11.54 -60.38
C LYS A 212 38.95 11.15 -58.93
#